data_AF-A0A1I1N2R0-F1
#
_entry.id   AF-A0A1I1N2R0-F1
#
_cell.length_a   1.000
_cell.length_b   1.000
_cell.length_c   1.000
_cell.angle_alpha   90.00
_cell.angle_beta   90.00
_cell.angle_gamma   90.00
#
_symmetry.space_group_name_H-M   'P 1'
#
loop_
_entity.id
_entity.type
_entity.pdbx_description
1 polymer ?
#
loop_
_entity_poly.entity_id
_entity_poly.type
_entity_poly.pdbx_seq_one_letter_code
_entity_poly.pdbx_strand_id
1 'polypeptide(L)'
;MATVTIRDDAIWIGHIEGGANLQERLRELRAGDVVALEVDGVVGTWERMRDGRDGRPTLGIKPISSTKAVWAEMRQKTGQSVPIREVKTTDSYLSSVIGTLSEWNTSEDDVAYADL
;
A
#
# COMPACT_ATOMS: atom_id res chain seq x y z
N MET A 1 -8.13 -10.26 -10.17
CA MET A 1 -7.20 -10.25 -9.03
C MET A 1 -5.85 -9.88 -9.63
N ALA A 2 -5.21 -8.82 -9.16
CA ALA A 2 -4.03 -8.29 -9.82
C ALA A 2 -2.76 -8.94 -9.28
N THR A 3 -1.80 -9.22 -10.15
CA THR A 3 -0.51 -9.81 -9.79
C THR A 3 0.64 -9.01 -10.40
N VAL A 4 1.79 -9.03 -9.75
CA VAL A 4 3.02 -8.41 -10.26
C VAL A 4 4.21 -9.32 -10.01
N THR A 5 5.16 -9.35 -10.93
CA THR A 5 6.42 -10.07 -10.71
C THR A 5 7.47 -9.15 -10.09
N ILE A 6 8.01 -9.54 -8.94
CA ILE A 6 9.11 -8.82 -8.30
C ILE A 6 10.40 -9.13 -9.06
N ARG A 7 10.89 -8.15 -9.83
CA ARG A 7 12.16 -8.23 -10.58
C ARG A 7 13.02 -6.97 -10.42
N ASP A 8 12.36 -5.83 -10.31
CA ASP A 8 12.98 -4.51 -10.33
C ASP A 8 12.94 -3.80 -8.96
N ASP A 9 13.69 -2.71 -8.84
CA ASP A 9 13.62 -1.81 -7.69
C ASP A 9 12.28 -1.06 -7.59
N ALA A 10 11.56 -0.99 -8.71
CA ALA A 10 10.28 -0.33 -8.86
C ALA A 10 9.24 -1.28 -9.43
N ILE A 11 7.98 -1.02 -9.12
CA ILE A 11 6.87 -1.72 -9.75
C ILE A 11 6.50 -0.98 -11.02
N TRP A 12 6.53 -1.69 -12.15
CA TRP A 12 6.07 -1.17 -13.44
C TRP A 12 4.58 -1.45 -13.60
N ILE A 13 3.78 -0.40 -13.81
CA ILE A 13 2.32 -0.51 -13.99
C ILE A 13 2.00 -1.42 -15.19
N GLY A 14 2.85 -1.40 -16.23
CA GLY A 14 2.72 -2.28 -17.40
C GLY A 14 2.95 -3.77 -17.11
N HIS A 15 3.58 -4.12 -15.99
CA HIS A 15 3.82 -5.51 -15.57
C HIS A 15 2.77 -6.04 -14.60
N ILE A 16 1.75 -5.24 -14.26
CA ILE A 16 0.62 -5.69 -13.45
C ILE A 16 -0.32 -6.48 -14.35
N GLU A 17 -0.53 -7.76 -14.03
CA GLU A 17 -1.43 -8.65 -14.74
C GLU A 17 -2.76 -8.79 -13.99
N GLY A 18 -3.87 -9.02 -14.70
CA GLY A 18 -5.18 -9.30 -14.07
C GLY A 18 -5.83 -8.13 -13.31
N GLY A 19 -5.32 -6.90 -13.48
CA GLY A 19 -5.65 -5.72 -12.70
C GLY A 19 -5.88 -4.44 -13.53
N ALA A 20 -6.67 -4.49 -14.60
CA ALA A 20 -6.90 -3.34 -15.49
C ALA A 20 -7.34 -2.07 -14.73
N ASN A 21 -8.28 -2.19 -13.79
CA ASN A 21 -8.75 -1.07 -12.97
C ASN A 21 -7.63 -0.48 -12.09
N LEU A 22 -6.77 -1.33 -11.51
CA LEU A 22 -5.61 -0.88 -10.74
C LEU A 22 -4.59 -0.17 -11.64
N GLN A 23 -4.36 -0.69 -12.85
CA GLN A 23 -3.47 -0.05 -13.81
C GLN A 23 -3.99 1.32 -14.26
N GLU A 24 -5.28 1.45 -14.54
CA GLU A 24 -5.91 2.73 -14.87
C GLU A 24 -5.75 3.71 -13.71
N ARG A 25 -6.08 3.28 -12.49
CA ARG A 25 -5.95 4.10 -11.28
C ARG A 25 -4.53 4.61 -11.06
N LEU A 26 -3.53 3.74 -11.21
CA LEU A 26 -2.12 4.10 -11.09
C LEU A 26 -1.62 5.01 -12.24
N ARG A 27 -2.27 4.96 -13.41
CA ARG A 27 -1.98 5.88 -14.54
C ARG A 27 -2.55 7.27 -14.31
N GLU A 28 -3.64 7.40 -13.55
CA GLU A 28 -4.22 8.70 -13.17
C GLU A 28 -3.36 9.46 -12.16
N LEU A 29 -2.48 8.76 -11.43
CA LEU A 29 -1.57 9.37 -10.45
C LEU A 29 -0.56 10.30 -11.13
N ARG A 30 -0.41 11.50 -10.56
CA ARG A 30 0.58 12.47 -11.02
C ARG A 30 1.98 12.06 -10.59
N ALA A 31 2.99 12.53 -11.31
CA ALA A 31 4.38 12.37 -10.91
C ALA A 31 4.63 12.93 -9.50
N GLY A 32 5.19 12.10 -8.61
CA GLY A 32 5.40 12.43 -7.19
C GLY A 32 4.20 12.17 -6.28
N ASP A 33 3.06 11.72 -6.84
CA ASP A 33 1.91 11.33 -6.04
C ASP A 33 2.18 10.02 -5.28
N VAL A 34 1.55 9.86 -4.12
CA VAL A 34 1.85 8.79 -3.17
C VAL A 34 0.62 7.91 -3.00
N VAL A 35 0.79 6.60 -3.18
CA VAL A 35 -0.25 5.59 -3.07
C VAL A 35 0.19 4.48 -2.13
N ALA A 36 -0.75 3.95 -1.34
CA ALA A 36 -0.51 2.76 -0.55
C ALA A 36 -0.97 1.51 -1.31
N LEU A 37 -0.09 0.53 -1.40
CA LEU A 37 -0.36 -0.74 -2.06
C LEU A 37 0.02 -1.86 -1.12
N GLU A 38 -0.80 -2.89 -1.10
CA GLU A 38 -0.47 -4.16 -0.47
C GLU A 38 0.08 -5.10 -1.53
N VAL A 39 1.28 -5.62 -1.27
CA VAL A 39 1.95 -6.61 -2.11
C VAL A 39 2.24 -7.84 -1.25
N ASP A 40 1.73 -9.00 -1.66
CA ASP A 40 1.88 -10.25 -0.91
C ASP A 40 1.44 -10.16 0.57
N GLY A 41 0.40 -9.37 0.86
CA GLY A 41 -0.08 -9.13 2.23
C GLY A 41 0.72 -8.07 3.01
N VAL A 42 1.78 -7.49 2.43
CA VAL A 42 2.55 -6.40 3.04
C VAL A 42 2.08 -5.06 2.50
N VAL A 43 1.53 -4.22 3.39
CA VAL A 43 1.14 -2.85 3.07
C VAL A 43 2.38 -1.94 3.03
N GLY A 44 2.57 -1.27 1.89
CA GLY A 44 3.66 -0.35 1.66
C GLY A 44 3.22 0.95 1.01
N THR A 45 4.03 1.99 1.15
CA THR A 45 3.84 3.29 0.54
C THR A 45 4.73 3.43 -0.70
N TRP A 46 4.12 3.89 -1.79
CA TRP A 46 4.71 3.95 -3.12
C TRP A 46 4.55 5.35 -3.70
N GLU A 47 5.61 5.87 -4.31
CA GLU A 47 5.59 7.15 -5.01
C GLU A 47 5.63 6.92 -6.52
N ARG A 48 4.76 7.62 -7.25
CA ARG A 48 4.76 7.68 -8.71
C ARG A 48 6.04 8.35 -9.20
N MET A 49 6.83 7.64 -10.01
CA MET A 49 8.03 8.21 -10.61
C MET A 49 7.71 9.41 -11.50
N ARG A 50 8.62 10.39 -11.52
CA ARG A 50 8.59 11.47 -12.50
C ARG A 50 8.85 10.92 -13.90
N ASP A 51 8.27 11.58 -14.89
CA ASP A 51 8.57 11.33 -16.28
C ASP A 51 10.07 11.44 -16.53
N GLY A 52 10.58 10.51 -17.35
CA GLY A 52 11.99 10.47 -17.68
C GLY A 52 12.38 11.72 -18.45
N ARG A 53 13.65 12.11 -18.35
CA ARG A 53 14.25 13.24 -19.07
C ARG A 53 14.03 13.18 -20.60
N ASP A 54 13.75 11.98 -21.12
CA ASP A 54 13.47 11.66 -22.52
C ASP A 54 12.00 11.95 -22.95
N GLY A 55 11.14 12.43 -22.03
CA GLY A 55 9.73 12.68 -22.29
C GLY A 55 8.85 11.42 -22.34
N ARG A 56 9.43 10.24 -22.05
CA ARG A 56 8.66 8.99 -21.97
C ARG A 56 7.97 8.86 -20.62
N PRO A 57 6.66 8.54 -20.60
CA PRO A 57 5.95 8.28 -19.37
C PRO A 57 6.58 7.09 -18.66
N THR A 58 7.27 7.38 -17.55
CA THR A 58 7.90 6.34 -16.74
C THR A 58 6.79 5.78 -15.88
N LEU A 59 6.06 4.78 -16.38
CA LEU A 59 4.94 4.11 -15.69
C LEU A 59 5.41 3.22 -14.51
N GLY A 60 6.42 3.68 -13.76
CA GLY A 60 6.94 3.04 -12.56
C GLY A 60 6.48 3.73 -11.27
N ILE A 61 6.29 2.94 -10.22
CA ILE A 61 6.14 3.42 -8.84
C ILE A 61 7.30 2.84 -8.02
N LYS A 62 7.90 3.66 -7.16
CA LYS A 62 9.01 3.25 -6.30
C LYS A 62 8.54 3.18 -4.85
N PRO A 63 9.06 2.24 -4.05
CA PRO A 63 8.78 2.23 -2.62
C PRO A 63 9.45 3.44 -1.95
N ILE A 64 8.77 4.03 -0.96
CA ILE A 64 9.32 5.15 -0.17
C ILE A 64 9.41 4.80 1.32
N SER A 65 10.28 5.52 2.04
CA SER A 65 10.48 5.37 3.49
C SER A 65 10.72 3.91 3.92
N SER A 66 10.01 3.42 4.93
CA SER A 66 10.13 2.08 5.49
C SER A 66 9.82 0.96 4.49
N THR A 67 9.00 1.24 3.46
CA THR A 67 8.67 0.26 2.41
C THR A 67 9.88 -0.09 1.56
N LYS A 68 10.90 0.78 1.45
CA LYS A 68 12.12 0.49 0.69
C LYS A 68 12.89 -0.71 1.27
N ALA A 69 12.97 -0.80 2.60
CA ALA A 69 13.65 -1.91 3.28
C ALA A 69 12.88 -3.23 3.06
N VAL A 70 11.57 -3.20 3.24
CA VAL A 70 10.70 -4.36 3.02
C VAL A 70 10.74 -4.83 1.57
N TRP A 71 10.69 -3.91 0.61
CA TRP A 71 10.80 -4.25 -0.80
C TRP A 71 12.16 -4.85 -1.15
N ALA A 72 13.24 -4.34 -0.57
CA ALA A 72 14.59 -4.91 -0.76
C ALA A 72 14.68 -6.35 -0.24
N GLU A 73 14.04 -6.67 0.90
CA GLU A 73 13.93 -8.06 1.38
C GLU A 73 13.10 -8.95 0.44
N MET A 74 11.95 -8.46 -0.04
CA MET A 74 11.12 -9.21 -0.98
C MET A 74 11.85 -9.47 -2.30
N ARG A 75 12.68 -8.53 -2.77
CA ARG A 75 13.52 -8.71 -3.95
C ARG A 75 14.57 -9.81 -3.80
N GLN A 76 15.00 -10.15 -2.59
CA GLN A 76 15.90 -11.30 -2.40
C GLN A 76 15.21 -12.64 -2.74
N LYS A 77 13.88 -12.67 -2.71
CA LYS A 77 13.03 -13.81 -3.12
C LYS A 77 12.51 -13.62 -4.56
N THR A 78 13.34 -13.06 -5.43
CA THR A 78 12.99 -12.64 -6.81
C THR A 78 12.33 -13.74 -7.64
N GLY A 79 11.50 -13.34 -8.62
CA GLY A 79 10.91 -14.23 -9.62
C GLY A 79 9.52 -14.77 -9.29
N GLN A 80 8.98 -14.47 -8.11
CA GLN A 80 7.63 -14.85 -7.72
C GLN A 80 6.60 -13.83 -8.21
N SER A 81 5.52 -14.32 -8.81
CA SER A 81 4.32 -13.52 -9.08
C SER A 81 3.52 -13.43 -7.79
N VAL A 82 3.43 -12.21 -7.26
CA VAL A 82 2.75 -11.93 -6.00
C VAL A 82 1.46 -11.16 -6.25
N PRO A 83 0.42 -11.35 -5.42
CA PRO A 83 -0.80 -10.55 -5.51
C PRO A 83 -0.51 -9.10 -5.12
N ILE A 84 -1.11 -8.17 -5.83
CA ILE A 84 -1.05 -6.74 -5.56
C ILE A 84 -2.45 -6.14 -5.51
N ARG A 85 -2.69 -5.22 -4.58
CA ARG A 85 -3.92 -4.43 -4.55
C ARG A 85 -3.65 -3.02 -4.04
N GLU A 86 -4.47 -2.08 -4.51
CA GLU A 86 -4.56 -0.77 -3.86
C GLU A 86 -5.20 -0.94 -2.50
N VAL A 87 -4.57 -0.36 -1.49
CA VAL A 87 -5.14 -0.28 -0.15
C VAL A 87 -5.35 1.19 0.15
N LYS A 88 -6.58 1.55 0.49
CA LYS A 88 -6.85 2.84 1.12
C LYS A 88 -6.36 2.74 2.55
N THR A 89 -5.12 3.17 2.81
CA THR A 89 -4.57 3.15 4.16
C THR A 89 -5.45 3.96 5.10
N THR A 90 -5.53 3.45 6.32
CA THR A 90 -6.39 3.90 7.40
C THR A 90 -6.03 5.30 7.97
N ASP A 91 -5.21 6.13 7.32
CA ASP A 91 -5.09 7.54 7.74
C ASP A 91 -6.40 8.30 7.45
N SER A 92 -7.10 7.91 6.38
CA SER A 92 -8.48 8.35 6.10
C SER A 92 -9.56 7.64 6.91
N TYR A 93 -9.31 6.43 7.41
CA TYR A 93 -10.31 5.64 8.16
C TYR A 93 -10.17 5.84 9.69
N LEU A 94 -8.96 5.88 10.25
CA LEU A 94 -8.70 6.25 11.65
C LEU A 94 -9.14 7.68 11.94
N SER A 95 -8.91 8.65 11.05
CA SER A 95 -9.43 10.02 11.22
C SER A 95 -10.96 10.07 11.30
N SER A 96 -11.66 9.12 10.66
CA SER A 96 -13.12 9.06 10.66
C SER A 96 -13.69 8.16 11.78
N VAL A 97 -12.91 7.19 12.26
CA VAL A 97 -13.30 6.20 13.28
C VAL A 97 -12.92 6.65 14.71
N ILE A 98 -11.94 7.53 14.87
CA ILE A 98 -11.61 8.14 16.17
C ILE A 98 -12.78 8.98 16.71
N GLY A 99 -13.62 9.55 15.84
CA GLY A 99 -14.82 10.29 16.24
C GLY A 99 -15.96 9.41 16.79
N THR A 100 -16.02 8.12 16.42
CA THR A 100 -17.11 7.20 16.79
C THR A 100 -16.75 6.19 17.88
N LEU A 101 -15.49 6.11 18.29
CA LEU A 101 -15.03 5.19 19.36
C LEU A 101 -15.05 5.79 20.77
N SER A 102 -15.48 7.05 20.96
CA SER A 102 -15.59 7.64 22.30
C SER A 102 -16.72 7.03 23.16
N GLU A 103 -17.60 6.21 22.60
CA GLU A 103 -18.72 5.59 23.33
C GLU A 103 -18.37 4.26 24.00
N TRP A 104 -17.18 3.69 23.78
CA TRP A 104 -16.74 2.44 24.42
C TRP A 104 -15.90 2.63 25.69
N ASN A 105 -15.77 3.87 26.17
CA ASN A 105 -15.10 4.17 27.44
C ASN A 105 -16.12 4.30 28.61
N THR A 106 -17.20 3.53 28.56
CA THR A 106 -18.14 3.43 29.69
C THR A 106 -17.48 2.59 30.77
N SER A 107 -17.03 3.27 31.82
CA SER A 107 -16.39 2.70 33.02
C SER A 107 -17.41 1.99 33.91
N GLU A 108 -17.99 0.88 33.46
CA GLU A 108 -18.94 0.08 34.25
C GLU A 108 -18.71 -1.43 34.05
N ASP A 109 -17.50 -1.92 34.26
CA ASP A 109 -17.28 -3.36 34.51
C ASP A 109 -16.13 -3.54 35.53
N ASP A 110 -16.31 -2.95 36.72
CA ASP A 110 -15.40 -3.11 37.87
C ASP A 110 -16.22 -3.37 39.14
N VAL A 111 -16.99 -4.46 39.18
CA VAL A 111 -17.66 -4.92 40.42
C VAL A 111 -17.64 -6.43 40.62
N ALA A 112 -16.98 -7.22 39.76
CA ALA A 112 -17.04 -8.68 39.83
C ALA A 112 -15.91 -9.36 40.64
N TYR A 113 -14.93 -8.61 41.18
CA TYR A 113 -13.74 -9.18 41.84
C TYR A 113 -13.53 -8.80 43.31
N ALA A 114 -14.53 -8.25 44.00
CA ALA A 114 -14.40 -7.82 45.39
C ALA A 114 -14.82 -8.88 46.44
N ASP A 115 -14.61 -10.17 46.16
CA ASP A 115 -14.78 -11.26 47.15
C ASP A 115 -13.67 -12.31 46.97
N LEU A 116 -12.42 -11.93 47.29
CA LEU A 116 -11.31 -12.86 47.50
C LEU A 116 -10.26 -12.26 48.43
#